data_AF-A0A3B1D8T0-F1
#
_entry.id   AF-A0A3B1D8T0-F1
#
_cell.length_a   1.000
_cell.length_b   1.000
_cell.length_c   1.000
_cell.angle_alpha   90.00
_cell.angle_beta   90.00
_cell.angle_gamma   90.00
#
_symmetry.space_group_name_H-M   'P 1'
#
loop_
_entity.id
_entity.type
_entity.pdbx_description
1 polymer ?
#
loop_
_entity_poly.entity_id
_entity_poly.type
_entity_poly.pdbx_seq_one_letter_code
_entity_poly.pdbx_strand_id
1 'polypeptide(L)'
;MNGYRCPTSPIRGSEKLNDLLGNDTTDAKDGAPASRLNEGACGAGGGFGGTTAGSAGRAAYIATNFLKKGYGTNYATSWYLVRSHIKVTAGSAFNGTNGSVKGLGGTVGPLTRRRLENSRISSNTIPFIGDAAAGDLDEAVLTTEIPGFVSSGSQLAESYNDGPSVVSGTKLAPVADGTSVAAVASALQDTRDWFAWHGTGSKKHANIAMADGSVRAIPDLNGDGFLNPGHIPPSGATGAGFGYTSGTAELDGVYSGGLLDTSILKKGSFE
;
A
#
# COMPACT_ATOMS: atom_id res chain seq x y z
N MET A 1 -10.07 13.13 19.40
CA MET A 1 -8.79 13.22 18.65
C MET A 1 -8.49 11.85 18.09
N ASN A 2 -8.19 11.75 16.79
CA ASN A 2 -7.97 10.49 16.08
C ASN A 2 -6.54 9.99 16.38
N GLY A 3 -6.41 9.01 17.29
CA GLY A 3 -5.15 8.62 17.95
C GLY A 3 -4.21 7.70 17.17
N TYR A 4 -4.56 7.29 15.96
CA TYR A 4 -3.81 6.34 15.14
C TYR A 4 -3.13 7.00 13.93
N ARG A 5 -2.34 8.04 14.18
CA ARG A 5 -1.59 8.77 13.15
C ARG A 5 -0.15 9.00 13.58
N CYS A 6 0.79 8.92 12.63
CA CYS A 6 2.16 9.34 12.83
C CYS A 6 2.17 10.84 13.20
N PRO A 7 2.64 11.20 14.41
CA PRO A 7 2.62 12.59 14.86
C PRO A 7 3.63 13.46 14.11
N THR A 8 4.78 12.87 13.73
CA THR A 8 5.91 13.54 13.07
C THR A 8 5.64 13.81 11.60
N SER A 9 4.85 12.97 10.92
CA SER A 9 4.48 13.22 9.53
C SER A 9 3.62 14.49 9.43
N PRO A 10 3.97 15.43 8.52
CA PRO A 10 3.14 16.61 8.26
C PRO A 10 1.84 16.25 7.52
N ILE A 11 1.77 15.06 6.93
CA ILE A 11 0.64 14.54 6.17
C ILE A 11 -0.38 13.96 7.15
N ARG A 12 -1.64 14.44 7.08
CA ARG A 12 -2.65 14.18 8.14
C ARG A 12 -3.81 13.27 7.74
N GLY A 13 -3.86 12.81 6.49
CA GLY A 13 -4.85 11.89 5.99
C GLY A 13 -4.36 11.15 4.74
N SER A 14 -5.01 10.04 4.42
CA SER A 14 -4.73 9.23 3.22
C SER A 14 -5.42 9.81 1.99
N GLU A 15 -4.81 9.60 0.82
CA GLU A 15 -5.35 9.97 -0.50
C GLU A 15 -6.78 9.47 -0.75
N LYS A 16 -7.15 8.32 -0.14
CA LYS A 16 -8.49 7.71 -0.30
C LYS A 16 -9.61 8.55 0.30
N LEU A 17 -9.28 9.64 1.00
CA LEU A 17 -10.26 10.67 1.35
C LEU A 17 -10.84 11.38 0.12
N ASN A 18 -10.05 11.56 -0.95
CA ASN A 18 -10.55 12.11 -2.21
C ASN A 18 -11.53 11.17 -2.92
N ASP A 19 -11.31 9.86 -2.84
CA ASP A 19 -12.27 8.86 -3.32
C ASP A 19 -13.60 8.98 -2.58
N LEU A 20 -13.56 9.00 -1.24
CA LEU A 20 -14.77 9.16 -0.42
C LEU A 20 -15.49 10.49 -0.70
N LEU A 21 -14.73 11.56 -1.00
CA LEU A 21 -15.28 12.86 -1.35
C LEU A 21 -15.99 12.82 -2.71
N GLY A 22 -15.47 12.11 -3.70
CA GLY A 22 -16.18 11.99 -4.98
C GLY A 22 -15.35 11.73 -6.23
N ASN A 23 -14.06 11.40 -6.13
CA ASN A 23 -13.25 11.08 -7.31
C ASN A 23 -13.71 9.76 -7.96
N ASP A 24 -13.46 8.63 -7.32
CA ASP A 24 -13.98 7.34 -7.78
C ASP A 24 -14.22 6.37 -6.63
N THR A 25 -15.47 5.90 -6.49
CA THR A 25 -15.86 4.88 -5.51
C THR A 25 -16.80 3.82 -6.11
N THR A 26 -16.95 3.76 -7.44
CA THR A 26 -18.06 3.01 -8.05
C THR A 26 -17.70 2.11 -9.22
N ASP A 27 -16.50 2.23 -9.77
CA ASP A 27 -16.12 1.58 -11.03
C ASP A 27 -15.69 0.11 -10.92
N ALA A 28 -15.71 -0.46 -9.70
CA ALA A 28 -15.29 -1.84 -9.43
C ALA A 28 -13.87 -2.17 -9.94
N LYS A 29 -12.99 -1.15 -9.98
CA LYS A 29 -11.64 -1.25 -10.53
C LYS A 29 -10.86 -2.43 -10.00
N ASP A 30 -10.06 -3.02 -10.88
CA ASP A 30 -9.23 -4.20 -10.62
C ASP A 30 -10.00 -5.28 -9.83
N GLY A 31 -11.23 -5.57 -10.23
CA GLY A 31 -12.02 -6.69 -9.69
C GLY A 31 -12.53 -6.50 -8.26
N ALA A 32 -12.65 -5.27 -7.78
CA ALA A 32 -13.31 -4.97 -6.50
C ALA A 32 -14.85 -5.07 -6.64
N PRO A 33 -15.55 -5.96 -5.91
CA PRO A 33 -17.01 -6.06 -6.01
C PRO A 33 -17.70 -4.76 -5.58
N ALA A 34 -18.61 -4.24 -6.40
CA ALA A 34 -19.39 -3.04 -6.08
C ALA A 34 -20.19 -3.18 -4.77
N SER A 35 -20.56 -4.40 -4.38
CA SER A 35 -21.19 -4.66 -3.08
C SER A 35 -20.31 -4.27 -1.88
N ARG A 36 -18.98 -4.41 -2.00
CA ARG A 36 -18.04 -3.98 -0.96
C ARG A 36 -17.88 -2.46 -0.92
N LEU A 37 -17.99 -1.80 -2.06
CA LEU A 37 -17.85 -0.34 -2.16
C LEU A 37 -19.07 0.39 -1.57
N ASN A 38 -20.25 -0.23 -1.70
CA ASN A 38 -21.52 0.32 -1.21
C ASN A 38 -21.89 -0.15 0.20
N GLU A 39 -21.02 -0.88 0.89
CA GLU A 39 -21.34 -1.38 2.22
C GLU A 39 -21.32 -0.28 3.28
N GLY A 40 -22.19 -0.40 4.29
CA GLY A 40 -22.21 0.49 5.45
C GLY A 40 -22.44 1.97 5.10
N ALA A 41 -21.61 2.84 5.64
CA ALA A 41 -21.75 4.30 5.49
C ALA A 41 -21.60 4.78 4.04
N CYS A 42 -20.91 4.02 3.18
CA CYS A 42 -20.71 4.36 1.78
C CYS A 42 -22.01 4.23 0.97
N GLY A 43 -22.84 3.20 1.21
CA GLY A 43 -24.12 3.03 0.50
C GLY A 43 -25.35 3.58 1.23
N ALA A 44 -25.21 4.05 2.47
CA ALA A 44 -26.34 4.58 3.24
C ALA A 44 -27.06 5.73 2.49
N GLY A 45 -28.40 5.75 2.53
CA GLY A 45 -29.21 6.84 1.96
C GLY A 45 -29.06 7.01 0.44
N GLY A 46 -28.75 5.94 -0.31
CA GLY A 46 -28.46 6.00 -1.75
C GLY A 46 -27.02 6.41 -2.06
N GLY A 47 -26.14 6.42 -1.07
CA GLY A 47 -24.73 6.79 -1.19
C GLY A 47 -24.36 7.91 -0.22
N PHE A 48 -23.51 7.62 0.75
CA PHE A 48 -22.99 8.62 1.71
C PHE A 48 -24.07 9.55 2.31
N GLY A 49 -25.20 8.97 2.71
CA GLY A 49 -26.34 9.69 3.29
C GLY A 49 -27.10 10.58 2.31
N GLY A 50 -26.97 10.36 1.00
CA GLY A 50 -27.59 11.18 -0.05
C GLY A 50 -26.86 12.51 -0.30
N THR A 51 -25.63 12.67 0.21
CA THR A 51 -24.85 13.90 0.03
C THR A 51 -24.24 13.99 -1.37
N THR A 52 -24.19 15.19 -1.94
CA THR A 52 -23.57 15.44 -3.25
C THR A 52 -22.04 15.25 -3.18
N ALA A 53 -21.48 14.51 -4.14
CA ALA A 53 -20.03 14.34 -4.29
C ALA A 53 -19.29 15.69 -4.37
N GLY A 54 -18.11 15.79 -3.76
CA GLY A 54 -17.29 17.01 -3.70
C GLY A 54 -17.87 18.16 -2.87
N SER A 55 -19.01 17.97 -2.20
CA SER A 55 -19.64 19.04 -1.43
C SER A 55 -19.15 19.11 0.03
N ALA A 56 -19.30 20.27 0.66
CA ALA A 56 -19.11 20.42 2.11
C ALA A 56 -20.00 19.47 2.93
N GLY A 57 -21.19 19.15 2.43
CA GLY A 57 -22.08 18.14 3.03
C GLY A 57 -21.47 16.74 3.03
N ARG A 58 -20.84 16.34 1.91
CA ARG A 58 -20.09 15.08 1.82
C ARG A 58 -18.89 15.07 2.76
N ALA A 59 -18.14 16.16 2.82
CA ALA A 59 -17.00 16.28 3.73
C ALA A 59 -17.42 16.16 5.21
N ALA A 60 -18.52 16.80 5.61
CA ALA A 60 -19.10 16.68 6.96
C ALA A 60 -19.59 15.24 7.27
N TYR A 61 -20.15 14.57 6.26
CA TYR A 61 -20.54 13.16 6.38
C TYR A 61 -19.33 12.25 6.59
N ILE A 62 -18.24 12.45 5.83
CA ILE A 62 -16.97 11.70 5.98
C ILE A 62 -16.37 11.94 7.37
N ALA A 63 -16.29 13.21 7.79
CA ALA A 63 -15.79 13.58 9.10
C ALA A 63 -16.54 12.82 10.22
N THR A 64 -17.86 12.72 10.13
CA THR A 64 -18.69 12.11 11.18
C THR A 64 -18.72 10.58 11.12
N ASN A 65 -18.84 10.01 9.92
CA ASN A 65 -19.05 8.57 9.78
C ASN A 65 -17.77 7.75 9.65
N PHE A 66 -16.64 8.38 9.34
CA PHE A 66 -15.35 7.72 9.18
C PHE A 66 -14.33 8.26 10.19
N LEU A 67 -13.97 9.54 10.07
CA LEU A 67 -12.81 10.07 10.80
C LEU A 67 -13.03 10.20 12.32
N LYS A 68 -14.21 10.66 12.76
CA LYS A 68 -14.57 10.67 14.20
C LYS A 68 -14.60 9.28 14.82
N LYS A 69 -14.84 8.24 14.01
CA LYS A 69 -14.89 6.83 14.47
C LYS A 69 -13.53 6.14 14.46
N GLY A 70 -12.47 6.79 13.97
CA GLY A 70 -11.14 6.19 13.94
C GLY A 70 -10.69 5.66 12.58
N TYR A 71 -11.53 5.69 11.54
CA TYR A 71 -11.23 5.11 10.23
C TYR A 71 -10.33 5.99 9.34
N GLY A 72 -9.42 6.74 9.93
CA GLY A 72 -8.50 7.62 9.21
C GLY A 72 -7.08 7.47 9.70
N THR A 73 -6.13 7.39 8.77
CA THR A 73 -4.71 7.20 9.06
C THR A 73 -3.82 7.97 8.08
N ASN A 74 -2.55 8.13 8.42
CA ASN A 74 -1.47 8.62 7.55
C ASN A 74 -0.32 7.59 7.49
N TYR A 75 -0.65 6.33 7.74
CA TYR A 75 0.24 5.20 7.55
C TYR A 75 -0.18 4.42 6.29
N ALA A 76 0.80 3.86 5.57
CA ALA A 76 0.58 3.05 4.40
C ALA A 76 0.67 1.57 4.77
N THR A 77 -0.30 0.80 4.28
CA THR A 77 -0.40 -0.63 4.59
C THR A 77 0.50 -1.46 3.67
N SER A 78 1.05 -2.57 4.13
CA SER A 78 1.78 -3.48 3.24
C SER A 78 0.85 -4.21 2.27
N TRP A 79 1.38 -4.54 1.09
CA TRP A 79 0.68 -5.39 0.13
C TRP A 79 0.31 -6.74 0.76
N TYR A 80 1.17 -7.29 1.61
CA TYR A 80 0.89 -8.54 2.31
C TYR A 80 -0.40 -8.46 3.13
N LEU A 81 -0.64 -7.38 3.87
CA LEU A 81 -1.83 -7.29 4.71
C LEU A 81 -3.12 -7.15 3.90
N VAL A 82 -3.11 -6.44 2.78
CA VAL A 82 -4.33 -6.11 2.01
C VAL A 82 -4.56 -6.98 0.77
N ARG A 83 -3.55 -7.72 0.32
CA ARG A 83 -3.59 -8.56 -0.89
C ARG A 83 -3.06 -9.98 -0.69
N SER A 84 -2.13 -10.15 0.24
CA SER A 84 -1.57 -11.41 0.78
C SER A 84 -0.93 -12.41 -0.17
N HIS A 85 -1.50 -12.61 -1.35
CA HIS A 85 -1.03 -13.53 -2.37
C HIS A 85 -1.65 -13.20 -3.74
N ILE A 86 -0.93 -13.53 -4.82
CA ILE A 86 -1.45 -13.48 -6.19
C ILE A 86 -2.45 -14.61 -6.48
N LYS A 87 -3.36 -14.40 -7.42
CA LYS A 87 -4.09 -15.51 -8.07
C LYS A 87 -3.17 -16.18 -9.09
N VAL A 88 -3.33 -17.49 -9.28
CA VAL A 88 -2.43 -18.29 -10.11
C VAL A 88 -3.24 -19.07 -11.14
N THR A 89 -2.84 -19.02 -12.41
CA THR A 89 -3.40 -19.87 -13.47
C THR A 89 -2.69 -21.21 -13.45
N ALA A 90 -3.44 -22.30 -13.25
CA ALA A 90 -2.98 -23.69 -13.26
C ALA A 90 -1.69 -23.98 -12.44
N GLY A 91 -1.38 -23.15 -11.43
CA GLY A 91 -0.21 -23.29 -10.56
C GLY A 91 1.12 -22.76 -11.12
N SER A 92 1.15 -22.14 -12.31
CA SER A 92 2.41 -21.83 -13.00
C SER A 92 2.72 -20.34 -13.14
N ALA A 93 1.70 -19.50 -13.26
CA ALA A 93 1.87 -18.06 -13.51
C ALA A 93 0.81 -17.21 -12.79
N PHE A 94 1.15 -15.96 -12.50
CA PHE A 94 0.22 -14.95 -12.05
C PHE A 94 -0.98 -14.86 -13.01
N ASN A 95 -2.19 -14.90 -12.46
CA ASN A 95 -3.44 -14.64 -13.16
C ASN A 95 -3.91 -13.21 -12.86
N GLY A 96 -3.54 -12.30 -13.74
CA GLY A 96 -3.96 -10.90 -13.74
C GLY A 96 -5.16 -10.61 -14.65
N THR A 97 -5.83 -11.63 -15.20
CA THR A 97 -6.94 -11.44 -16.16
C THR A 97 -8.07 -10.56 -15.61
N ASN A 98 -8.32 -10.62 -14.30
CA ASN A 98 -9.38 -9.86 -13.63
C ASN A 98 -8.86 -8.62 -12.88
N GLY A 99 -7.57 -8.29 -12.99
CA GLY A 99 -6.97 -7.12 -12.34
C GLY A 99 -5.48 -7.27 -12.07
N SER A 100 -4.82 -6.14 -11.83
CA SER A 100 -3.39 -6.08 -11.51
C SER A 100 -3.03 -6.77 -10.18
N VAL A 101 -1.73 -6.93 -9.92
CA VAL A 101 -1.24 -7.39 -8.61
C VAL A 101 -1.56 -6.41 -7.47
N LYS A 102 -1.79 -5.13 -7.81
CA LYS A 102 -2.24 -4.09 -6.85
C LYS A 102 -3.70 -4.27 -6.45
N GLY A 103 -4.51 -4.92 -7.27
CA GLY A 103 -5.96 -5.01 -7.08
C GLY A 103 -6.47 -6.34 -6.52
N LEU A 104 -7.76 -6.38 -6.18
CA LEU A 104 -8.40 -7.59 -5.65
C LEU A 104 -8.60 -8.67 -6.72
N GLY A 105 -8.76 -8.24 -7.97
CA GLY A 105 -8.97 -9.05 -9.15
C GLY A 105 -7.80 -9.97 -9.45
N GLY A 106 -6.56 -9.51 -9.24
CA GLY A 106 -5.33 -10.29 -9.39
C GLY A 106 -4.85 -10.99 -8.10
N THR A 107 -5.54 -10.81 -6.97
CA THR A 107 -5.05 -11.30 -5.66
C THR A 107 -6.12 -12.07 -4.90
N VAL A 108 -5.72 -12.68 -3.78
CA VAL A 108 -6.64 -13.45 -2.93
C VAL A 108 -7.26 -12.61 -1.80
N GLY A 109 -6.95 -11.31 -1.75
CA GLY A 109 -7.48 -10.38 -0.77
C GLY A 109 -6.69 -10.34 0.56
N PRO A 110 -7.28 -9.78 1.62
CA PRO A 110 -6.57 -9.51 2.87
C PRO A 110 -5.91 -10.74 3.49
N LEU A 111 -4.81 -10.53 4.21
CA LEU A 111 -4.11 -11.59 4.92
C LEU A 111 -5.01 -12.22 5.97
N THR A 112 -5.08 -13.55 5.94
CA THR A 112 -5.81 -14.32 6.94
C THR A 112 -4.82 -14.90 7.95
N ARG A 113 -5.25 -15.09 9.20
CA ARG A 113 -4.45 -15.78 10.23
C ARG A 113 -3.93 -17.11 9.71
N ARG A 114 -4.78 -17.91 9.04
CA ARG A 114 -4.38 -19.19 8.45
C ARG A 114 -3.20 -19.06 7.47
N ARG A 115 -3.16 -18.02 6.63
CA ARG A 115 -2.05 -17.82 5.69
C ARG A 115 -0.78 -17.34 6.40
N LEU A 116 -0.92 -16.49 7.42
CA LEU A 116 0.20 -16.05 8.26
C LEU A 116 0.83 -17.22 9.02
N GLU A 117 0.03 -18.06 9.68
CA GLU A 117 0.53 -19.21 10.46
C GLU A 117 1.13 -20.31 9.56
N ASN A 118 0.66 -20.44 8.32
CA ASN A 118 1.22 -21.37 7.34
C ASN A 118 2.43 -20.80 6.57
N SER A 119 2.77 -19.52 6.81
CA SER A 119 3.92 -18.88 6.18
C SER A 119 5.21 -19.52 6.68
N ARG A 120 6.19 -19.68 5.77
CA ARG A 120 7.56 -20.04 6.16
C ARG A 120 8.36 -18.85 6.67
N ILE A 121 7.85 -17.64 6.43
CA ILE A 121 8.43 -16.39 6.88
C ILE A 121 7.91 -16.08 8.28
N SER A 122 8.82 -15.76 9.19
CA SER A 122 8.50 -15.41 10.57
C SER A 122 7.61 -14.16 10.64
N SER A 123 6.59 -14.18 11.50
CA SER A 123 5.66 -13.06 11.66
C SER A 123 6.34 -11.76 12.13
N ASN A 124 7.44 -11.86 12.88
CA ASN A 124 8.22 -10.71 13.34
C ASN A 124 9.01 -9.98 12.23
N THR A 125 9.04 -10.50 11.01
CA THR A 125 9.65 -9.84 9.84
C THR A 125 8.63 -9.45 8.78
N ILE A 126 7.38 -9.93 8.85
CA ILE A 126 6.34 -9.59 7.86
C ILE A 126 5.77 -8.21 8.21
N PRO A 127 5.97 -7.18 7.36
CA PRO A 127 5.45 -5.85 7.65
C PRO A 127 3.94 -5.78 7.43
N PHE A 128 3.24 -5.05 8.29
CA PHE A 128 1.80 -4.78 8.19
C PHE A 128 1.51 -3.34 7.79
N ILE A 129 2.10 -2.37 8.50
CA ILE A 129 1.80 -0.95 8.29
C ILE A 129 3.02 -0.11 8.64
N GLY A 130 3.28 0.93 7.84
CA GLY A 130 4.44 1.80 7.99
C GLY A 130 4.11 3.26 7.75
N ASP A 131 5.00 4.14 8.16
CA ASP A 131 4.89 5.58 7.91
C ASP A 131 4.72 5.89 6.42
N ALA A 132 3.58 6.49 6.03
CA ALA A 132 3.26 6.66 4.61
C ALA A 132 4.08 7.77 3.94
N ALA A 133 4.49 7.56 2.69
CA ALA A 133 4.98 8.61 1.81
C ALA A 133 3.86 9.57 1.38
N ALA A 134 4.25 10.71 0.81
CA ALA A 134 3.32 11.58 0.12
C ALA A 134 2.84 10.90 -1.17
N GLY A 135 1.52 10.94 -1.42
CA GLY A 135 0.99 10.43 -2.68
C GLY A 135 1.28 11.35 -3.87
N ASP A 136 0.92 10.90 -5.07
CA ASP A 136 1.10 11.68 -6.30
C ASP A 136 0.30 13.00 -6.27
N LEU A 137 0.89 14.09 -6.76
CA LEU A 137 0.27 15.43 -6.76
C LEU A 137 -1.02 15.50 -7.56
N ASP A 138 -1.18 14.64 -8.57
CA ASP A 138 -2.36 14.61 -9.43
C ASP A 138 -3.60 14.00 -8.73
N GLU A 139 -3.41 13.14 -7.71
CA GLU A 139 -4.49 12.44 -7.00
C GLU A 139 -4.55 12.79 -5.50
N ALA A 140 -3.40 12.99 -4.85
CA ALA A 140 -3.23 13.07 -3.41
C ALA A 140 -3.17 14.50 -2.86
N VAL A 141 -3.85 15.46 -3.50
CA VAL A 141 -4.10 16.79 -2.94
C VAL A 141 -5.57 16.91 -2.58
N LEU A 142 -5.87 17.21 -1.31
CA LEU A 142 -7.25 17.25 -0.84
C LEU A 142 -8.05 18.37 -1.54
N THR A 143 -9.13 18.01 -2.22
CA THR A 143 -9.91 18.97 -3.03
C THR A 143 -10.92 19.78 -2.21
N THR A 144 -11.42 19.22 -1.11
CA THR A 144 -12.45 19.83 -0.24
C THR A 144 -12.05 19.63 1.21
N GLU A 145 -12.08 20.71 2.00
CA GLU A 145 -11.79 20.65 3.44
C GLU A 145 -12.70 19.64 4.16
N ILE A 146 -12.10 18.80 5.00
CA ILE A 146 -12.82 17.90 5.89
C ILE A 146 -12.83 18.50 7.30
N PRO A 147 -13.99 18.99 7.79
CA PRO A 147 -14.06 19.85 8.97
C PRO A 147 -13.42 19.22 10.21
N GLY A 148 -12.42 19.91 10.77
CA GLY A 148 -11.73 19.50 12.00
C GLY A 148 -10.70 18.38 11.82
N PHE A 149 -10.38 17.98 10.58
CA PHE A 149 -9.43 16.90 10.31
C PHE A 149 -8.31 17.27 9.33
N VAL A 150 -8.67 17.70 8.12
CA VAL A 150 -7.69 17.98 7.04
C VAL A 150 -8.17 19.17 6.22
N SER A 151 -7.31 20.16 6.05
CA SER A 151 -7.59 21.38 5.27
C SER A 151 -7.50 21.10 3.77
N SER A 152 -8.34 21.78 2.98
CA SER A 152 -8.24 21.75 1.52
C SER A 152 -6.83 22.15 1.06
N GLY A 153 -6.34 21.53 -0.02
CA GLY A 153 -5.01 21.75 -0.57
C GLY A 153 -3.87 21.03 0.19
N SER A 154 -4.18 20.32 1.28
CA SER A 154 -3.16 19.52 1.98
C SER A 154 -2.74 18.32 1.13
N GLN A 155 -1.43 18.04 1.10
CA GLN A 155 -0.91 16.77 0.61
C GLN A 155 -1.46 15.62 1.45
N LEU A 156 -1.81 14.51 0.79
CA LEU A 156 -2.32 13.29 1.38
C LEU A 156 -1.29 12.16 1.25
N ALA A 157 -1.44 11.17 2.13
CA ALA A 157 -0.54 10.04 2.26
C ALA A 157 -0.96 8.91 1.31
N GLU A 158 0.03 8.20 0.77
CA GLU A 158 -0.20 6.94 0.10
C GLU A 158 -0.95 5.95 1.00
N SER A 159 -1.72 5.06 0.38
CA SER A 159 -2.66 4.19 1.10
C SER A 159 -2.09 2.81 1.42
N TYR A 160 -1.34 2.21 0.49
CA TYR A 160 -0.72 0.90 0.67
C TYR A 160 0.33 0.63 -0.40
N ASN A 161 1.19 -0.36 -0.16
CA ASN A 161 2.23 -0.76 -1.08
C ASN A 161 1.74 -1.41 -2.37
N ASP A 162 2.43 -1.12 -3.46
CA ASP A 162 2.12 -1.58 -4.82
C ASP A 162 2.34 -3.09 -5.05
N GLY A 163 2.98 -3.76 -4.11
CA GLY A 163 3.17 -5.20 -4.16
C GLY A 163 4.43 -5.62 -4.91
N PRO A 164 4.52 -6.88 -5.35
CA PRO A 164 5.69 -7.37 -6.06
C PRO A 164 5.92 -6.57 -7.34
N SER A 165 7.16 -6.16 -7.57
CA SER A 165 7.55 -5.29 -8.66
C SER A 165 8.88 -5.69 -9.29
N VAL A 166 9.08 -5.25 -10.52
CA VAL A 166 10.25 -5.50 -11.34
C VAL A 166 10.71 -4.21 -12.00
N VAL A 167 12.02 -4.12 -12.25
CA VAL A 167 12.59 -3.02 -13.05
C VAL A 167 12.11 -3.15 -14.48
N SER A 168 11.49 -2.09 -15.01
CA SER A 168 10.98 -2.01 -16.37
C SER A 168 11.46 -0.72 -17.03
N GLY A 169 12.43 -0.82 -17.93
CA GLY A 169 13.10 0.34 -18.49
C GLY A 169 13.81 1.14 -17.41
N THR A 170 13.42 2.40 -17.20
CA THR A 170 13.95 3.30 -16.16
C THR A 170 13.03 3.45 -14.94
N LYS A 171 11.97 2.64 -14.84
CA LYS A 171 10.95 2.71 -13.78
C LYS A 171 10.83 1.39 -13.04
N LEU A 172 10.26 1.46 -11.84
CA LEU A 172 9.76 0.28 -11.14
C LEU A 172 8.30 0.06 -11.54
N ALA A 173 7.95 -1.17 -11.91
CA ALA A 173 6.61 -1.54 -12.36
C ALA A 173 6.10 -2.78 -11.64
N PRO A 174 4.79 -2.88 -11.34
CA PRO A 174 4.21 -4.09 -10.79
C PRO A 174 4.43 -5.30 -11.72
N VAL A 175 4.55 -6.51 -11.18
CA VAL A 175 4.62 -7.72 -12.03
C VAL A 175 3.38 -7.85 -12.91
N ALA A 176 3.61 -8.14 -14.19
CA ALA A 176 2.58 -8.24 -15.21
C ALA A 176 1.89 -9.62 -15.22
N ASP A 177 0.67 -9.67 -15.76
CA ASP A 177 -0.05 -10.92 -16.01
C ASP A 177 0.80 -11.94 -16.78
N GLY A 178 0.66 -13.22 -16.43
CA GLY A 178 1.45 -14.30 -17.01
C GLY A 178 2.89 -14.42 -16.48
N THR A 179 3.35 -13.52 -15.60
CA THR A 179 4.66 -13.68 -14.94
C THR A 179 4.67 -15.00 -14.16
N SER A 180 5.72 -15.81 -14.36
CA SER A 180 5.82 -17.11 -13.69
C SER A 180 5.81 -16.94 -12.17
N VAL A 181 5.20 -17.88 -11.45
CA VAL A 181 5.16 -17.83 -9.97
C VAL A 181 6.56 -17.73 -9.38
N ALA A 182 7.55 -18.43 -9.97
CA ALA A 182 8.93 -18.37 -9.53
C ALA A 182 9.51 -16.96 -9.68
N ALA A 183 9.24 -16.29 -10.80
CA ALA A 183 9.65 -14.91 -11.02
C ALA A 183 8.97 -13.94 -10.04
N VAL A 184 7.67 -14.13 -9.75
CA VAL A 184 6.99 -13.32 -8.72
C VAL A 184 7.58 -13.59 -7.34
N ALA A 185 7.86 -14.83 -6.97
CA ALA A 185 8.47 -15.17 -5.68
C ALA A 185 9.87 -14.55 -5.51
N SER A 186 10.62 -14.41 -6.59
CA SER A 186 11.93 -13.73 -6.61
C SER A 186 11.86 -12.20 -6.75
N ALA A 187 10.70 -11.65 -7.09
CA ALA A 187 10.51 -10.21 -7.15
C ALA A 187 10.60 -9.61 -5.73
N LEU A 188 10.89 -8.32 -5.67
CA LEU A 188 10.84 -7.56 -4.41
C LEU A 188 9.54 -6.77 -4.35
N GLN A 189 9.06 -6.48 -3.15
CA GLN A 189 7.95 -5.54 -2.96
C GLN A 189 8.32 -4.14 -3.45
N ASP A 190 7.35 -3.38 -3.90
CA ASP A 190 7.46 -1.94 -4.07
C ASP A 190 7.07 -1.28 -2.75
N THR A 191 8.05 -0.69 -2.05
CA THR A 191 7.86 -0.10 -0.72
C THR A 191 7.99 1.43 -0.74
N ARG A 192 7.85 2.04 -1.92
CA ARG A 192 7.94 3.50 -2.09
C ARG A 192 6.84 4.26 -1.36
N ASP A 193 5.78 3.59 -0.95
CA ASP A 193 4.71 4.18 -0.14
C ASP A 193 5.09 4.31 1.34
N TRP A 194 6.30 3.91 1.73
CA TRP A 194 6.85 4.19 3.06
C TRP A 194 7.93 5.26 3.02
N PHE A 195 7.94 6.11 4.05
CA PHE A 195 8.84 7.24 4.13
C PHE A 195 9.42 7.47 5.52
N ALA A 196 10.70 7.81 5.56
CA ALA A 196 11.47 8.02 6.77
C ALA A 196 11.21 9.40 7.40
N TRP A 197 10.05 9.57 8.05
CA TRP A 197 9.66 10.83 8.70
C TRP A 197 10.38 11.12 10.01
N HIS A 198 10.90 10.10 10.69
CA HIS A 198 11.46 10.23 12.02
C HIS A 198 12.97 10.44 12.00
N GLY A 199 13.51 11.07 13.04
CA GLY A 199 14.93 11.39 13.14
C GLY A 199 15.30 12.76 12.58
N THR A 200 16.60 13.06 12.55
CA THR A 200 17.14 14.35 12.12
C THR A 200 18.40 14.17 11.27
N GLY A 201 18.66 15.13 10.37
CA GLY A 201 19.81 15.07 9.47
C GLY A 201 19.82 13.79 8.64
N SER A 202 20.95 13.06 8.67
CA SER A 202 21.16 11.78 7.98
C SER A 202 20.74 10.54 8.79
N LYS A 203 20.12 10.71 9.95
CA LYS A 203 19.67 9.60 10.82
C LYS A 203 18.16 9.45 10.76
N LYS A 204 17.61 9.43 9.56
CA LYS A 204 16.16 9.28 9.35
C LYS A 204 15.74 7.82 9.42
N HIS A 205 14.50 7.57 9.82
CA HIS A 205 13.91 6.24 9.83
C HIS A 205 12.39 6.29 9.69
N ALA A 206 11.81 5.17 9.27
CA ALA A 206 10.38 4.92 9.34
C ALA A 206 10.08 3.88 10.43
N ASN A 207 8.94 3.99 11.08
CA ASN A 207 8.41 2.96 11.96
C ASN A 207 7.50 2.03 11.17
N ILE A 208 7.77 0.73 11.24
CA ILE A 208 6.98 -0.31 10.60
C ILE A 208 6.50 -1.31 11.66
N ALA A 209 5.18 -1.46 11.76
CA ALA A 209 4.56 -2.48 12.58
C ALA A 209 4.54 -3.82 11.83
N MET A 210 4.92 -4.87 12.53
CA MET A 210 5.05 -6.23 12.02
C MET A 210 3.82 -7.08 12.35
N ALA A 211 3.72 -8.25 11.72
CA ALA A 211 2.59 -9.16 11.87
C ALA A 211 2.44 -9.73 13.29
N ASP A 212 3.52 -9.79 14.07
CA ASP A 212 3.51 -10.20 15.48
C ASP A 212 3.15 -9.07 16.45
N GLY A 213 2.91 -7.85 15.94
CA GLY A 213 2.62 -6.66 16.74
C GLY A 213 3.85 -5.91 17.24
N SER A 214 5.07 -6.39 16.95
CA SER A 214 6.28 -5.61 17.19
C SER A 214 6.37 -4.41 16.23
N VAL A 215 7.09 -3.36 16.62
CA VAL A 215 7.38 -2.20 15.77
C VAL A 215 8.88 -2.09 15.62
N ARG A 216 9.34 -1.86 14.39
CA ARG A 216 10.75 -1.66 14.06
C ARG A 216 10.98 -0.27 13.48
N ALA A 217 12.02 0.39 13.94
CA ALA A 217 12.56 1.59 13.32
C ALA A 217 13.54 1.15 12.22
N ILE A 218 13.20 1.42 10.96
CA ILE A 218 14.00 1.05 9.80
C ILE A 218 14.71 2.30 9.27
N PRO A 219 16.05 2.33 9.31
CA PRO A 219 16.82 3.50 8.92
C PRO A 219 16.81 3.69 7.40
N ASP A 220 16.71 4.95 6.98
CA ASP A 220 17.08 5.39 5.64
C ASP A 220 18.61 5.56 5.62
N LEU A 221 19.30 4.68 4.88
CA LEU A 221 20.76 4.60 4.89
C LEU A 221 21.38 5.54 3.86
N ASN A 222 20.64 5.88 2.80
CA ASN A 222 21.14 6.68 1.68
C ASN A 222 20.66 8.14 1.71
N GLY A 223 19.66 8.46 2.53
CA GLY A 223 19.15 9.80 2.77
C GLY A 223 18.06 10.28 1.80
N ASP A 224 17.53 9.43 0.93
CA ASP A 224 16.48 9.78 -0.03
C ASP A 224 15.06 9.75 0.55
N GLY A 225 14.92 9.27 1.78
CA GLY A 225 13.68 9.21 2.54
C GLY A 225 12.82 7.99 2.23
N PHE A 226 13.11 7.23 1.18
CA PHE A 226 12.42 5.98 0.88
C PHE A 226 13.20 4.80 1.44
N LEU A 227 12.52 3.65 1.60
CA LEU A 227 13.15 2.44 2.12
C LEU A 227 13.25 1.39 1.02
N ASN A 228 14.43 1.25 0.42
CA ASN A 228 14.63 0.36 -0.71
C ASN A 228 14.81 -1.12 -0.24
N PRO A 229 14.02 -2.07 -0.76
CA PRO A 229 14.18 -3.49 -0.46
C PRO A 229 15.41 -4.15 -1.11
N GLY A 230 16.14 -3.42 -1.95
CA GLY A 230 17.28 -3.92 -2.74
C GLY A 230 17.08 -3.85 -4.25
N HIS A 231 16.09 -3.10 -4.74
CA HIS A 231 15.95 -2.79 -6.16
C HIS A 231 17.16 -1.98 -6.63
N ILE A 232 17.75 -2.36 -7.76
CA ILE A 232 18.90 -1.66 -8.33
C ILE A 232 18.38 -0.70 -9.42
N PRO A 233 18.46 0.63 -9.23
CA PRO A 233 18.10 1.58 -10.28
C PRO A 233 18.97 1.35 -11.53
N PRO A 234 18.38 1.16 -12.71
CA PRO A 234 19.13 1.01 -13.95
C PRO A 234 19.78 2.33 -14.38
N SER A 235 20.77 2.27 -15.27
CA SER A 235 21.41 3.48 -15.81
C SER A 235 20.38 4.43 -16.43
N GLY A 236 20.46 5.72 -16.08
CA GLY A 236 19.53 6.75 -16.53
C GLY A 236 18.21 6.81 -15.76
N ALA A 237 17.99 5.94 -14.76
CA ALA A 237 16.90 6.11 -13.80
C ALA A 237 17.13 7.34 -12.92
N THR A 238 16.04 8.04 -12.59
CA THR A 238 16.05 9.18 -11.65
C THR A 238 15.22 8.81 -10.42
N GLY A 239 15.51 9.43 -9.27
CA GLY A 239 14.69 9.24 -8.07
C GLY A 239 13.21 9.57 -8.30
N ALA A 240 12.90 10.60 -9.09
CA ALA A 240 11.52 10.94 -9.43
C ALA A 240 10.81 9.87 -10.29
N GLY A 241 11.53 9.14 -11.15
CA GLY A 241 10.94 8.12 -12.02
C GLY A 241 10.94 6.71 -11.41
N PHE A 242 12.04 6.33 -10.77
CA PHE A 242 12.25 5.01 -10.19
C PHE A 242 11.82 4.93 -8.73
N GLY A 243 11.86 6.05 -8.00
CA GLY A 243 11.55 6.17 -6.58
C GLY A 243 12.76 6.08 -5.66
N TYR A 244 13.69 5.17 -5.97
CA TYR A 244 14.94 5.02 -5.21
C TYR A 244 16.11 5.69 -5.91
N THR A 245 16.99 6.33 -5.15
CA THR A 245 18.18 7.01 -5.68
C THR A 245 19.40 6.12 -5.78
N SER A 246 19.41 4.98 -5.08
CA SER A 246 20.51 4.01 -5.07
C SER A 246 19.99 2.58 -4.93
N GLY A 247 20.86 1.59 -5.17
CA GLY A 247 20.57 0.17 -4.94
C GLY A 247 20.79 -0.30 -3.49
N THR A 248 20.95 0.62 -2.55
CA THR A 248 21.21 0.30 -1.14
C THR A 248 19.99 -0.40 -0.55
N ALA A 249 20.15 -1.63 -0.06
CA ALA A 249 19.07 -2.34 0.62
C ALA A 249 18.95 -1.86 2.08
N GLU A 250 17.75 -1.44 2.48
CA GLU A 250 17.48 -0.75 3.75
C GLU A 250 16.48 -1.49 4.64
N LEU A 251 15.72 -2.42 4.06
CA LEU A 251 14.72 -3.24 4.76
C LEU A 251 15.32 -4.43 5.52
N ASP A 252 16.45 -4.24 6.22
CA ASP A 252 17.04 -5.30 7.02
C ASP A 252 16.09 -5.74 8.16
N GLY A 253 15.93 -7.05 8.32
CA GLY A 253 14.96 -7.63 9.25
C GLY A 253 13.48 -7.42 8.88
N VAL A 254 13.18 -6.89 7.69
CA VAL A 254 11.83 -6.75 7.13
C VAL A 254 11.73 -7.57 5.85
N TYR A 255 10.77 -8.49 5.78
CA TYR A 255 10.59 -9.33 4.62
C TYR A 255 10.02 -8.54 3.44
N SER A 256 10.76 -8.52 2.33
CA SER A 256 10.44 -7.77 1.11
C SER A 256 10.34 -8.64 -0.14
N GLY A 257 10.28 -9.97 -0.02
CA GLY A 257 10.12 -10.87 -1.17
C GLY A 257 8.69 -10.87 -1.73
N GLY A 258 8.51 -11.34 -2.96
CA GLY A 258 7.22 -11.18 -3.65
C GLY A 258 6.06 -11.96 -3.01
N LEU A 259 6.31 -13.11 -2.39
CA LEU A 259 5.24 -13.98 -1.86
C LEU A 259 5.60 -14.55 -0.48
N LEU A 260 4.66 -14.45 0.48
CA LEU A 260 4.80 -15.09 1.80
C LEU A 260 4.76 -16.63 1.73
N ASP A 261 4.09 -17.17 0.72
CA ASP A 261 3.86 -18.60 0.55
C ASP A 261 4.38 -19.07 -0.81
N THR A 262 5.45 -19.84 -0.79
CA THR A 262 6.06 -20.44 -1.98
C THR A 262 5.65 -21.90 -2.18
N SER A 263 4.71 -22.43 -1.40
CA SER A 263 4.25 -23.82 -1.53
C SER A 263 3.63 -24.14 -2.90
N ILE A 264 3.24 -23.10 -3.64
CA ILE A 264 2.76 -23.19 -5.03
C ILE A 264 3.87 -23.45 -6.04
N LEU A 265 5.14 -23.22 -5.66
CA LEU A 265 6.30 -23.75 -6.37
C LEU A 265 6.33 -25.26 -6.10
N LYS A 266 5.52 -26.02 -6.83
CA LYS A 266 5.60 -27.48 -6.81
C LYS A 266 7.05 -27.83 -7.12
N LYS A 267 7.71 -28.50 -6.16
CA LYS A 267 9.00 -29.16 -6.36
C LYS A 267 8.88 -29.94 -7.66
N GLY A 268 9.68 -29.59 -8.67
CA GLY A 268 9.75 -30.40 -9.89
C GLY A 268 9.99 -31.84 -9.47
N SER A 269 9.28 -32.79 -10.08
CA SER A 269 9.64 -34.19 -9.95
C SER A 269 11.11 -34.29 -10.34
N PHE A 270 11.97 -34.54 -9.35
CA PHE A 270 13.33 -34.95 -9.61
C PHE A 270 13.21 -36.39 -10.12
N GLU A 271 12.99 -36.53 -11.42
CA GLU A 271 13.32 -37.76 -12.16
C GLU A 271 14.80 -37.72 -12.55
#